data_AF-A0A2H0UKY0-F1
#
_entry.id   AF-A0A2H0UKY0-F1
#
_cell.length_a   1.000
_cell.length_b   1.000
_cell.length_c   1.000
_cell.angle_alpha   90.00
_cell.angle_beta   90.00
_cell.angle_gamma   90.00
#
_symmetry.space_group_name_H-M   'P 1'
#
loop_
_entity.id
_entity.type
_entity.pdbx_description
1 polymer ?
#
loop_
_entity_poly.entity_id
_entity_poly.type
_entity_poly.pdbx_seq_one_letter_code
_entity_poly.pdbx_strand_id
1 'polypeptide(L)'
;MDFWEKYMTYAKDNPEGYWFKSKIYGWGWTPVTWQGWAVTFVALALIIGNGIRLSRYDISESEFAAYLIPHTIVIILVLIVICYAKGEKPRWQWGFPKENDNKKITFPK
;
A
#
# COMPACT_ATOMS: atom_id res chain seq x y z
N MET A 1 11.18 -23.60 9.31
CA MET A 1 11.16 -22.24 8.74
C MET A 1 10.32 -21.36 9.62
N ASP A 2 10.98 -20.37 10.19
CA ASP A 2 10.34 -19.31 10.95
C ASP A 2 9.40 -18.50 10.05
N PHE A 3 8.32 -17.93 10.61
CA PHE A 3 7.33 -17.17 9.83
C PHE A 3 7.99 -16.01 9.06
N TRP A 4 8.97 -15.36 9.69
CA TRP A 4 9.70 -14.25 9.11
C TRP A 4 10.50 -14.64 7.87
N GLU A 5 11.13 -15.82 7.87
CA GLU A 5 11.86 -16.32 6.70
C GLU A 5 10.92 -16.48 5.49
N LYS A 6 9.73 -17.04 5.71
CA LYS A 6 8.71 -17.18 4.67
C LYS A 6 8.21 -15.83 4.17
N TYR A 7 7.99 -14.88 5.08
CA TYR A 7 7.57 -13.53 4.71
C TYR A 7 8.64 -12.80 3.89
N MET A 8 9.90 -12.85 4.32
CA MET A 8 11.00 -12.22 3.61
C MET A 8 11.21 -12.84 2.23
N THR A 9 11.06 -14.16 2.11
CA THR A 9 11.10 -14.87 0.83
C THR A 9 9.97 -14.41 -0.08
N TYR A 10 8.75 -14.37 0.43
CA TYR A 10 7.59 -13.86 -0.32
C TYR A 10 7.78 -12.40 -0.75
N ALA A 11 8.26 -11.52 0.12
CA ALA A 11 8.47 -10.12 -0.21
C ALA A 11 9.59 -9.91 -1.25
N LYS A 12 10.65 -10.72 -1.21
CA LYS A 12 11.76 -10.70 -2.17
C LYS A 12 11.41 -11.32 -3.52
N ASP A 13 10.46 -12.24 -3.56
CA ASP A 13 9.99 -12.89 -4.78
C ASP A 13 9.20 -11.91 -5.68
N ASN A 14 9.88 -10.98 -6.33
CA ASN A 14 9.27 -9.96 -7.16
C ASN A 14 9.83 -9.96 -8.60
N PRO A 15 9.64 -11.06 -9.36
CA PRO A 15 10.18 -11.19 -10.71
C PRO A 15 9.61 -10.16 -11.69
N GLU A 16 8.38 -9.69 -11.45
CA GLU A 16 7.69 -8.72 -12.31
C GLU A 16 8.00 -7.26 -11.94
N GLY A 17 8.79 -7.03 -10.89
CA GLY A 17 9.22 -5.68 -10.50
C GLY A 17 8.10 -4.78 -9.97
N TYR A 18 7.06 -5.37 -9.38
CA TYR A 18 5.95 -4.62 -8.79
C TYR A 18 6.44 -3.70 -7.67
N TRP A 19 5.86 -2.51 -7.60
CA TRP A 19 6.16 -1.58 -6.52
C TRP A 19 5.49 -1.99 -5.21
N PHE A 20 4.33 -2.63 -5.35
CA PHE A 20 3.44 -3.04 -4.28
C PHE A 20 3.05 -4.51 -4.44
N LYS A 21 3.21 -5.33 -3.39
CA LYS A 21 2.74 -6.72 -3.37
C LYS A 21 1.42 -6.86 -2.63
N SER A 22 0.64 -7.89 -2.96
CA SER A 22 -0.59 -8.18 -2.21
C SER A 22 -0.28 -8.56 -0.76
N LYS A 23 -1.12 -8.15 0.19
CA LYS A 23 -0.98 -8.61 1.58
C LYS A 23 -1.33 -10.10 1.68
N ILE A 24 -0.51 -10.84 2.43
CA ILE A 24 -0.75 -12.26 2.74
C ILE A 24 -1.99 -12.50 3.63
N TYR A 25 -2.44 -11.47 4.36
CA TYR A 25 -3.63 -11.50 5.19
C TYR A 25 -4.53 -10.30 4.87
N GLY A 26 -5.80 -10.59 4.58
CA GLY A 26 -6.81 -9.62 4.21
C GLY A 26 -6.69 -9.15 2.76
N TRP A 27 -7.02 -7.88 2.53
CA TRP A 27 -7.00 -7.24 1.23
C TRP A 27 -6.16 -5.97 1.24
N GLY A 28 -5.50 -5.71 0.11
CA GLY A 28 -4.69 -4.53 -0.11
C GLY A 28 -3.25 -4.87 -0.45
N TRP A 29 -2.37 -3.88 -0.27
CA TRP A 29 -0.99 -3.95 -0.71
C TRP A 29 0.02 -3.55 0.37
N THR A 30 1.25 -4.00 0.17
CA THR A 30 2.43 -3.58 0.92
C THR A 30 3.52 -3.13 -0.05
N PRO A 31 4.14 -1.95 0.15
CA PRO A 31 5.28 -1.52 -0.67
C PRO A 31 6.47 -2.46 -0.46
N VAL A 32 7.03 -2.97 -1.56
CA VAL A 32 8.21 -3.87 -1.54
C VAL A 32 9.44 -3.25 -2.20
N THR A 33 9.27 -2.10 -2.86
CA THR A 33 10.35 -1.35 -3.52
C THR A 33 10.48 0.04 -2.91
N TRP A 34 11.64 0.68 -3.13
CA TRP A 34 11.84 2.06 -2.72
C TRP A 34 10.87 3.03 -3.40
N GLN A 35 10.44 2.77 -4.65
CA GLN A 35 9.44 3.58 -5.35
C GLN A 35 8.08 3.47 -4.66
N GLY A 36 7.66 2.25 -4.29
CA GLY A 36 6.42 2.03 -3.55
C GLY A 36 6.42 2.75 -2.19
N TRP A 37 7.54 2.68 -1.47
CA TRP A 37 7.73 3.44 -0.23
C TRP A 37 7.71 4.95 -0.46
N ALA A 38 8.40 5.46 -1.49
CA ALA A 38 8.41 6.89 -1.82
C ALA A 38 6.98 7.40 -2.10
N VAL A 39 6.20 6.70 -2.92
CA VAL A 39 4.78 7.04 -3.18
C VAL A 39 3.96 7.02 -1.90
N THR A 40 4.18 6.02 -1.04
CA THR A 40 3.47 5.90 0.25
C THR A 40 3.79 7.08 1.17
N PHE A 41 5.06 7.46 1.29
CA PHE A 41 5.49 8.60 2.11
C PHE A 41 5.00 9.93 1.54
N VAL A 42 4.99 10.10 0.22
CA VAL A 42 4.42 11.30 -0.41
C VAL A 42 2.92 11.41 -0.12
N ALA A 43 2.16 10.32 -0.28
CA ALA A 43 0.74 10.31 0.04
C ALA A 43 0.50 10.64 1.53
N LEU A 44 1.28 10.05 2.43
CA LEU A 44 1.22 10.33 3.86
C LEU A 44 1.54 11.80 4.17
N ALA A 45 2.59 12.35 3.57
CA ALA A 45 2.98 13.75 3.72
C ALA A 45 1.91 14.70 3.20
N LEU A 46 1.24 14.38 2.09
CA LEU A 46 0.12 15.17 1.57
C LEU A 46 -1.09 15.16 2.51
N ILE A 47 -1.42 14.01 3.12
CA ILE A 47 -2.52 13.91 4.09
C ILE A 47 -2.21 14.75 5.34
N ILE A 48 -1.02 14.57 5.92
CA ILE A 48 -0.58 15.32 7.10
C ILE A 48 -0.48 16.81 6.78
N GLY A 49 0.13 17.16 5.65
CA GLY A 49 0.28 18.51 5.17
C GLY A 49 -1.07 19.20 4.94
N ASN A 50 -2.08 18.47 4.45
CA ASN A 50 -3.43 19.00 4.30
C ASN A 50 -4.05 19.37 5.67
N GLY A 51 -3.88 18.51 6.68
CA GLY A 51 -4.33 18.80 8.04
C GLY A 51 -3.63 20.03 8.65
N ILE A 52 -2.30 20.09 8.54
CA ILE A 52 -1.51 21.24 9.04
C ILE A 52 -1.84 22.53 8.30
N ARG A 53 -2.06 22.47 6.98
CA ARG A 53 -2.44 23.64 6.18
C ARG A 53 -3.77 24.20 6.67
N LEU A 54 -4.74 23.32 6.89
CA LEU A 54 -6.09 23.71 7.25
C LEU A 54 -6.19 24.19 8.70
N SER A 55 -5.39 23.62 9.61
CA SER A 55 -5.34 24.04 11.02
C SER A 55 -4.74 25.43 11.24
N ARG A 56 -4.14 26.04 10.21
CA ARG A 56 -3.60 27.42 10.25
C ARG A 56 -4.63 28.47 9.87
N TYR A 57 -5.78 28.06 9.32
CA TYR A 57 -6.86 28.98 9.01
C TYR A 57 -7.85 29.03 10.17
N ASP A 58 -8.40 30.22 10.42
CA ASP A 58 -9.43 30.44 11.43
C ASP A 58 -10.79 30.10 10.81
N ILE A 59 -11.07 28.80 10.70
CA ILE A 59 -12.30 28.24 10.11
C ILE A 59 -13.05 27.44 11.17
N SER A 60 -14.37 27.34 11.00
CA SER A 60 -15.19 26.52 11.87
C SER A 60 -14.89 25.02 11.73
N GLU A 61 -15.22 24.22 12.75
CA GLU A 61 -14.97 22.76 12.72
C GLU A 61 -15.69 22.06 11.56
N SER A 62 -16.89 22.53 11.20
CA SER A 62 -17.66 21.98 10.08
C SER A 62 -16.99 22.29 8.73
N GLU A 63 -16.46 23.50 8.56
CA GLU A 63 -15.68 23.88 7.37
C GLU A 63 -14.37 23.09 7.31
N PHE A 64 -13.70 22.88 8.44
CA PHE A 64 -12.50 22.05 8.51
C PHE A 64 -12.75 20.64 7.97
N ALA A 65 -13.81 19.97 8.45
CA ALA A 65 -14.18 18.66 7.95
C ALA A 65 -14.57 18.67 6.47
N ALA A 66 -15.34 19.68 6.04
CA ALA A 66 -15.81 19.82 4.67
C ALA A 66 -14.67 19.99 3.65
N TYR A 67 -13.56 20.63 4.02
CA TYR A 67 -12.38 20.75 3.15
C TYR A 67 -11.39 19.59 3.30
N LEU A 68 -11.21 19.06 4.51
CA LEU A 68 -10.25 17.98 4.76
C LEU A 68 -10.68 16.67 4.09
N ILE A 69 -11.94 16.28 4.24
CA ILE A 69 -12.42 14.95 3.83
C ILE A 69 -12.34 14.76 2.31
N PRO A 70 -12.89 15.63 1.44
CA PRO A 70 -12.86 15.41 0.00
C PRO A 70 -11.44 15.38 -0.54
N HIS A 71 -10.57 16.28 -0.08
CA HIS A 71 -9.18 16.32 -0.52
C HIS A 71 -8.42 15.05 -0.10
N THR A 72 -8.66 14.56 1.12
CA THR A 72 -8.08 13.29 1.61
C THR A 72 -8.58 12.10 0.79
N ILE A 73 -9.86 12.05 0.45
CA ILE A 73 -10.44 11.02 -0.42
C ILE A 73 -9.75 11.02 -1.79
N VAL A 74 -9.53 12.19 -2.40
CA VAL A 74 -8.83 12.30 -3.69
C VAL A 74 -7.42 11.73 -3.60
N ILE A 75 -6.66 12.06 -2.54
CA ILE A 75 -5.31 11.49 -2.34
C ILE A 75 -5.37 9.97 -2.21
N ILE A 76 -6.32 9.44 -1.45
CA ILE A 76 -6.49 7.99 -1.27
C ILE A 76 -6.86 7.31 -2.59
N LEU A 77 -7.77 7.88 -3.38
CA LEU A 77 -8.16 7.35 -4.68
C LEU A 77 -6.97 7.31 -5.64
N VAL A 78 -6.18 8.39 -5.70
CA VAL A 78 -4.96 8.43 -6.52
C VAL A 78 -3.96 7.36 -6.05
N LEU A 79 -3.77 7.21 -4.75
CA LEU A 79 -2.89 6.18 -4.20
C LEU A 79 -3.39 4.77 -4.58
N ILE A 80 -4.68 4.51 -4.47
CA ILE A 80 -5.30 3.23 -4.88
C ILE A 80 -5.06 2.98 -6.38
N VAL A 81 -5.27 3.97 -7.24
CA VAL A 81 -5.00 3.85 -8.68
C VAL A 81 -3.54 3.50 -8.95
N ILE A 82 -2.59 4.12 -8.26
CA ILE A 82 -1.16 3.80 -8.38
C ILE A 82 -0.88 2.37 -7.90
N CYS A 83 -1.46 1.96 -6.77
CA CYS A 83 -1.33 0.60 -6.24
C CYS A 83 -1.86 -0.46 -7.23
N TYR A 84 -2.98 -0.19 -7.91
CA TYR A 84 -3.50 -1.07 -8.94
C TYR A 84 -2.65 -1.07 -10.21
N ALA A 85 -2.09 0.07 -10.61
CA ALA A 85 -1.31 0.21 -11.83
C ALA A 85 0.12 -0.34 -11.70
N LYS A 86 0.69 -0.30 -10.50
CA LYS A 86 2.09 -0.68 -10.22
C LYS A 86 2.23 -1.81 -9.21
N GLY A 87 1.13 -2.39 -8.76
CA GLY A 87 1.13 -3.47 -7.79
C GLY A 87 0.54 -4.77 -8.34
N GLU A 88 0.81 -5.85 -7.62
CA GLU A 88 0.15 -7.14 -7.83
C GLU A 88 -1.38 -6.97 -7.68
N LYS A 89 -2.16 -7.74 -8.45
CA LYS A 89 -3.63 -7.71 -8.33
C LYS A 89 -4.03 -7.99 -6.88
N PRO A 90 -4.82 -7.12 -6.24
CA PRO A 90 -5.20 -7.33 -4.87
C PRO A 90 -6.14 -8.53 -4.83
N ARG A 91 -5.83 -9.46 -3.95
CA ARG A 91 -6.62 -10.65 -3.71
C ARG A 91 -6.84 -10.77 -2.22
N TRP A 92 -8.02 -11.27 -1.86
CA TRP A 92 -8.31 -11.60 -0.48
C TRP A 92 -7.52 -12.85 -0.11
N GLN A 93 -6.60 -12.75 0.85
CA GLN A 93 -5.75 -13.87 1.27
C GLN A 93 -5.82 -14.09 2.78
N TRP A 94 -5.64 -15.34 3.21
CA TRP A 94 -5.52 -15.72 4.63
C TRP A 94 -4.30 -16.62 4.84
N GLY A 95 -3.17 -16.27 4.22
CA GLY A 95 -1.93 -17.03 4.30
C GLY A 95 -1.08 -16.87 3.04
N PHE A 96 0.09 -17.52 3.04
CA PHE A 96 0.97 -17.53 1.87
C PHE A 96 0.26 -18.16 0.66
N PRO A 97 0.43 -17.60 -0.55
CA PRO A 97 -0.10 -18.21 -1.77
C PRO A 97 0.40 -19.66 -1.87
N LYS A 98 -0.49 -20.60 -2.18
CA LYS A 98 -0.11 -21.99 -2.43
C LYS A 98 0.72 -22.05 -3.72
N GLU A 99 1.78 -22.85 -3.71
CA GLU A 99 2.74 -23.04 -4.81
C GLU A 99 2.08 -23.38 -6.16
N ASN A 100 0.86 -23.93 -6.15
CA ASN A 100 0.14 -24.32 -7.36
C ASN A 100 -0.55 -23.17 -8.13
N ASP A 101 -0.66 -21.96 -7.58
CA ASP A 101 -1.29 -20.83 -8.27
C ASP A 101 -0.32 -19.89 -8.97
N ASN A 102 0.98 -19.95 -8.66
CA ASN A 102 2.03 -19.21 -9.35
C ASN A 102 3.25 -20.11 -9.50
N LYS A 103 3.57 -20.50 -10.74
CA LYS A 103 4.83 -21.17 -11.08
C LYS A 103 6.00 -20.44 -10.41
N LYS A 104 6.76 -21.20 -9.59
CA LYS A 104 8.10 -20.94 -9.06
C LYS A 104 8.23 -20.10 -7.78
N ILE A 105 7.62 -20.55 -6.67
CA ILE A 105 8.22 -20.28 -5.35
C ILE A 105 8.93 -21.57 -4.91
N THR A 106 10.11 -21.84 -5.47
CA THR A 106 10.94 -22.96 -5.01
C THR A 106 11.58 -22.59 -3.68
N PHE A 107 11.10 -23.18 -2.59
CA PHE A 107 11.77 -23.11 -1.30
C PHE A 107 13.00 -24.02 -1.33
N PRO A 108 14.20 -23.56 -0.92
CA PRO A 108 15.31 -24.46 -0.65
C PRO A 108 14.91 -25.41 0.48
N LYS A 109 15.15 -26.72 0.27
CA LYS A 109 14.93 -27.79 1.25
C LYS A 109 15.89 -27.68 2.43
#